data_AF-A0A2D6K8S3-F1
#
_entry.id   AF-A0A2D6K8S3-F1
#
_cell.length_a   1.000
_cell.length_b   1.000
_cell.length_c   1.000
_cell.angle_alpha   90.00
_cell.angle_beta   90.00
_cell.angle_gamma   90.00
#
_symmetry.space_group_name_H-M   'P 1'
#
loop_
_entity.id
_entity.type
_entity.pdbx_description
1 polymer ?
#
loop_
_entity_poly.entity_id
_entity_poly.type
_entity_poly.pdbx_seq_one_letter_code
_entity_poly.pdbx_strand_id
1 'polypeptide(L)'
;MDKVEGRGDGYEQREINLCAPTGGAICAFTYIATRIDSALLPYHWYKEHVVRGATEFSLPDRYINQIAATPSLPDPDVERHFYELAIYLQETHTE
;
A
#
# COMPACT_ATOMS: atom_id res chain seq x y z
N MET A 1 -17.63 -2.19 10.47
CA MET A 1 -16.29 -1.59 10.55
C MET A 1 -16.38 -0.19 11.18
N ASP A 2 -17.33 0.02 12.09
CA ASP A 2 -17.85 1.39 12.31
C ASP A 2 -17.36 1.99 13.63
N LYS A 3 -16.32 1.40 14.23
CA LYS A 3 -15.78 1.80 15.54
C LYS A 3 -14.35 2.32 15.50
N VAL A 4 -13.68 2.30 14.34
CA VAL A 4 -12.33 2.87 14.15
C VAL A 4 -12.37 4.16 13.32
N GLU A 5 -13.55 4.60 12.87
CA GLU A 5 -13.71 5.87 12.16
C GLU A 5 -13.89 7.02 13.16
N GLY A 6 -12.78 7.40 13.76
CA GLY A 6 -12.64 8.74 14.30
C GLY A 6 -12.89 9.74 13.17
N ARG A 7 -14.04 10.42 13.23
CA ARG A 7 -14.36 11.71 12.59
C ARG A 7 -13.18 12.36 11.83
N GLY A 8 -13.13 12.17 10.51
CA GLY A 8 -12.54 13.14 9.57
C GLY A 8 -11.05 13.48 9.68
N ASP A 9 -10.26 12.76 10.48
CA ASP A 9 -8.83 13.07 10.68
C ASP A 9 -7.95 12.16 9.82
N GLY A 10 -7.70 12.59 8.58
CA GLY A 10 -6.63 12.07 7.71
C GLY A 10 -7.08 11.33 6.44
N TYR A 11 -8.23 10.64 6.44
CA TYR A 11 -8.75 9.89 5.29
C TYR A 11 -10.27 10.03 5.14
N GLU A 12 -10.75 9.95 3.90
CA GLU A 12 -12.17 9.95 3.51
C GLU A 12 -12.50 8.65 2.78
N GLN A 13 -13.56 7.96 3.20
CA GLN A 13 -14.10 6.82 2.45
C GLN A 13 -14.78 7.33 1.17
N ARG A 14 -14.42 6.72 0.04
CA ARG A 14 -14.93 7.05 -1.30
C ARG A 14 -15.41 5.79 -1.99
N GLU A 15 -16.58 5.87 -2.61
CA GLU A 15 -17.08 4.86 -3.54
C GLU A 15 -16.49 5.13 -4.94
N ILE A 16 -15.88 4.12 -5.55
CA ILE A 16 -15.26 4.21 -6.87
C ILE A 16 -15.77 3.10 -7.78
N ASN A 17 -15.87 3.42 -9.07
CA ASN A 17 -16.17 2.45 -10.12
C ASN A 17 -14.87 2.04 -10.80
N LEU A 18 -14.52 0.77 -10.67
CA LEU A 18 -13.37 0.14 -11.29
C LEU A 18 -13.79 -0.55 -12.58
N CYS A 19 -12.92 -0.56 -13.59
CA CYS A 19 -13.10 -1.40 -14.76
C CYS A 19 -12.38 -2.73 -14.54
N ALA A 20 -13.14 -3.82 -14.56
CA ALA A 20 -12.59 -5.17 -14.59
C ALA A 20 -11.82 -5.38 -15.90
N PRO A 21 -10.75 -6.19 -15.90
CA PRO A 21 -10.03 -6.55 -17.12
C PRO A 21 -10.93 -7.16 -18.22
N THR A 22 -12.04 -7.77 -17.82
CA THR A 22 -13.03 -8.39 -18.72
C THR A 22 -14.09 -7.42 -19.25
N GLY A 23 -14.00 -6.12 -18.92
CA GLY A 23 -14.90 -5.07 -19.44
C GLY A 23 -16.14 -4.76 -18.58
N GLY A 24 -16.27 -5.37 -17.40
CA GLY A 24 -17.33 -5.04 -16.43
C GLY A 24 -16.97 -3.88 -15.50
N ALA A 25 -17.97 -3.18 -14.96
CA ALA A 25 -17.76 -2.20 -13.88
C ALA A 25 -17.90 -2.89 -12.51
N ILE A 26 -16.98 -2.61 -11.60
CA ILE A 26 -16.99 -3.08 -10.21
C ILE A 26 -17.10 -1.86 -9.32
N CYS A 27 -18.13 -1.81 -8.48
CA CYS A 27 -18.20 -0.80 -7.42
C CYS A 27 -17.39 -1.27 -6.21
N ALA A 28 -16.52 -0.40 -5.70
CA ALA A 28 -15.70 -0.68 -4.53
C ALA A 28 -15.60 0.57 -3.64
N PHE A 29 -15.36 0.34 -2.34
CA PHE A 29 -14.97 1.40 -1.42
C PHE A 29 -13.45 1.47 -1.31
N THR A 30 -12.92 2.69 -1.22
CA THR A 30 -11.51 2.97 -0.94
C THR A 30 -11.41 4.13 0.04
N TYR A 31 -10.21 4.34 0.60
CA TYR A 31 -9.93 5.43 1.52
C TYR A 31 -8.87 6.33 0.90
N ILE A 32 -9.18 7.61 0.75
CA ILE A 32 -8.30 8.61 0.14
C ILE A 32 -7.86 9.58 1.23
N ALA A 33 -6.56 9.87 1.30
CA ALA A 33 -6.04 10.84 2.26
C ALA A 33 -6.67 12.23 2.03
N THR A 34 -7.22 12.83 3.07
CA THR A 34 -7.81 14.19 3.02
C THR A 34 -6.76 15.29 3.18
N ARG A 35 -5.58 14.93 3.70
CA ARG A 35 -4.45 15.84 3.92
C ARG A 35 -3.21 15.21 3.30
N ILE A 36 -2.82 15.72 2.13
CA ILE A 36 -1.66 15.25 1.38
C ILE A 36 -0.55 16.27 1.57
N ASP A 37 0.57 15.83 2.16
CA ASP A 37 1.82 16.57 2.17
C ASP A 37 2.78 15.90 1.19
N SER A 38 3.08 16.58 0.08
CA SER A 38 3.95 16.06 -0.97
C SER A 38 5.43 15.93 -0.55
N ALA A 39 5.82 16.53 0.59
CA ALA A 39 7.17 16.41 1.11
C ALA A 39 7.38 15.10 1.90
N LEU A 40 6.30 14.42 2.31
CA LEU A 40 6.39 13.15 3.02
C LEU A 40 6.73 12.02 2.05
N LEU A 41 7.80 11.29 2.37
CA LEU A 41 8.16 10.07 1.67
C LEU A 41 7.75 8.86 2.51
N PRO A 42 7.31 7.76 1.88
CA PRO A 42 7.06 6.51 2.59
C PRO A 42 8.35 5.99 3.23
N TYR A 43 8.22 5.28 4.34
CA TYR A 43 9.34 4.52 4.89
C TYR A 43 9.71 3.36 3.97
N HIS A 44 10.97 2.94 4.01
CA HIS A 44 11.47 1.81 3.22
C HIS A 44 10.62 0.54 3.44
N TRP A 45 10.31 0.20 4.70
CA TRP A 45 9.51 -1.00 5.02
C TRP A 45 8.09 -0.90 4.42
N TYR A 46 7.47 0.27 4.49
CA TYR A 46 6.12 0.47 3.94
C TYR A 46 6.11 0.33 2.43
N LYS A 47 7.10 0.93 1.73
CA LYS A 47 7.23 0.78 0.28
C LYS A 47 7.41 -0.69 -0.11
N GLU A 48 8.20 -1.45 0.65
CA GLU A 48 8.43 -2.88 0.41
C GLU A 48 7.12 -3.68 0.48
N HIS A 49 6.25 -3.42 1.47
CA HIS A 49 4.94 -4.07 1.53
C HIS A 49 4.08 -3.79 0.30
N VAL A 50 4.04 -2.54 -0.15
CA VAL A 50 3.23 -2.15 -1.32
C VAL A 50 3.76 -2.82 -2.59
N VAL A 51 5.08 -2.87 -2.78
CA VAL A 51 5.70 -3.54 -3.93
C VAL A 51 5.45 -5.05 -3.91
N ARG A 52 5.60 -5.70 -2.75
CA ARG A 52 5.38 -7.14 -2.60
C ARG A 52 3.92 -7.51 -2.82
N GLY A 53 2.98 -6.79 -2.22
CA GLY A 53 1.56 -7.01 -2.47
C GLY A 53 1.19 -6.81 -3.95
N ALA A 54 1.71 -5.76 -4.59
CA ALA A 54 1.48 -5.54 -6.02
C ALA A 54 2.04 -6.69 -6.89
N THR A 55 3.18 -7.25 -6.50
CA THR A 55 3.82 -8.40 -7.18
C THR A 55 3.02 -9.69 -6.95
N GLU A 56 2.62 -9.98 -5.71
CA GLU A 56 1.85 -11.16 -5.33
C GLU A 56 0.51 -11.24 -6.10
N PHE A 57 -0.19 -10.11 -6.20
CA PHE A 57 -1.43 -10.02 -6.97
C PHE A 57 -1.23 -9.87 -8.49
N SER A 58 0.01 -10.00 -8.97
CA SER A 58 0.37 -9.95 -10.39
C SER A 58 -0.17 -8.69 -11.10
N LEU A 59 -0.07 -7.53 -10.44
CA LEU A 59 -0.41 -6.26 -11.08
C LEU A 59 0.54 -6.00 -12.27
N PRO A 60 0.16 -5.15 -13.24
CA PRO A 60 0.99 -4.92 -14.42
C PRO A 60 2.41 -4.45 -14.05
N ASP A 61 3.45 -5.04 -14.67
CA ASP A 61 4.86 -4.72 -14.39
C ASP A 61 5.15 -3.23 -14.43
N ARG A 62 4.54 -2.52 -15.39
CA ARG A 62 4.67 -1.06 -15.50
C ARG A 62 4.23 -0.34 -14.21
N TYR A 63 3.15 -0.80 -13.59
CA TYR A 63 2.62 -0.22 -12.36
C TYR A 63 3.49 -0.58 -11.15
N ILE A 64 3.95 -1.83 -11.04
CA ILE A 64 4.90 -2.26 -10.00
C ILE A 64 6.18 -1.41 -10.07
N ASN A 65 6.72 -1.23 -11.27
CA ASN A 65 7.92 -0.41 -11.49
C ASN A 65 7.71 1.06 -11.09
N GLN A 66 6.51 1.62 -11.30
CA GLN A 66 6.18 2.97 -10.85
C GLN A 66 6.18 3.08 -9.32
N ILE A 67 5.60 2.10 -8.62
CA ILE A 67 5.63 2.05 -7.16
C ILE A 67 7.07 1.94 -6.67
N ALA A 68 7.85 1.01 -7.23
CA ALA A 68 9.24 0.77 -6.82
C ALA A 68 10.14 2.00 -7.00
N ALA A 69 9.92 2.76 -8.07
CA ALA A 69 10.63 4.01 -8.37
C ALA A 69 10.29 5.18 -7.42
N THR A 70 9.26 5.06 -6.59
CA THR A 70 8.91 6.10 -5.61
C THR A 70 10.04 6.24 -4.58
N PRO A 71 10.56 7.47 -4.33
CA PRO A 71 11.54 7.70 -3.29
C PRO A 71 10.99 7.30 -1.92
N SER A 72 11.82 6.68 -1.10
CA SER A 72 11.50 6.34 0.29
C SER A 72 12.69 6.67 1.19
N LEU A 73 12.45 6.72 2.50
CA LEU A 73 13.48 7.05 3.49
C LEU A 73 13.53 6.00 4.62
N PRO A 74 14.67 5.85 5.33
CA PRO A 74 14.76 4.93 6.45
C PRO A 74 13.85 5.38 7.59
N ASP A 75 13.27 4.42 8.29
CA ASP A 75 12.48 4.69 9.49
C ASP A 75 13.43 5.11 10.62
N PRO A 76 13.20 6.25 11.32
CA PRO A 76 13.93 6.59 12.53
C PRO A 76 13.81 5.51 13.62
N ASP A 77 12.71 4.77 13.63
CA ASP A 77 12.53 3.57 14.46
C ASP A 77 13.02 2.34 13.70
N VAL A 78 14.29 1.99 13.96
CA VAL A 78 14.96 0.85 13.33
C VAL A 78 14.34 -0.49 13.75
N GLU A 79 13.84 -0.60 14.98
CA GLU A 79 13.20 -1.82 15.47
C GLU A 79 11.90 -2.08 14.72
N ARG A 80 11.09 -1.02 14.50
CA ARG A 80 9.89 -1.13 13.65
C ARG A 80 10.24 -1.59 12.24
N HIS A 81 11.29 -1.05 11.62
CA HIS A 81 11.70 -1.47 10.29
C HIS A 81 11.96 -2.99 10.21
N PHE A 82 12.72 -3.54 11.17
CA PHE A 82 13.00 -4.98 11.19
C PHE A 82 11.75 -5.81 11.50
N TYR A 83 10.92 -5.34 12.43
CA TYR A 83 9.68 -6.02 12.80
C TYR A 83 8.72 -6.15 11.61
N GLU A 84 8.48 -5.06 10.88
CA GLU A 84 7.59 -5.03 9.72
C GLU A 84 8.10 -5.97 8.61
N LEU A 85 9.41 -5.99 8.33
CA LEU A 85 9.98 -6.86 7.30
C LEU A 85 10.11 -8.33 7.72
N ALA A 86 10.01 -8.64 9.01
CA ALA A 86 10.15 -10.01 9.50
C ALA A 86 9.09 -10.97 8.96
N ILE A 87 7.93 -10.44 8.54
CA ILE A 87 6.84 -11.25 7.93
C ILE A 87 7.31 -12.00 6.67
N TYR A 88 8.31 -11.48 5.97
CA TYR A 88 8.86 -12.09 4.74
C TYR A 88 10.00 -13.06 5.00
N LEU A 89 10.51 -13.14 6.23
CA LEU A 89 11.58 -14.08 6.59
C LEU A 89 11.06 -15.52 6.69
N GLN A 90 9.74 -15.72 6.74
CA GLN A 90 9.12 -17.05 6.84
C GLN A 90 8.75 -17.69 5.49
N GLU A 91 8.89 -16.96 4.37
CA GLU A 91 8.49 -17.42 3.03
C GLU A 91 9.58 -18.22 2.28
N THR A 92 10.70 -18.57 2.92
CA THR A 92 11.61 -19.59 2.36
C THR A 92 11.03 -20.99 2.58
N HIS A 93 9.90 -21.31 1.96
CA HIS A 93 9.53 -22.69 1.66
C HIS A 93 9.92 -22.97 0.22
N THR A 94 11.04 -23.66 0.09
CA THR A 94 11.53 -24.29 -1.14
C THR A 94 10.46 -25.23 -1.69
N GLU A 95 10.03 -25.00 -2.94
CA GLU A 95 9.49 -26.06 -3.81
C GLU A 95 10.56 -26.49 -4.83
#